data_AF-A0A969WYI4-F1
#
_entry.id   AF-A0A969WYI4-F1
#
_cell.length_a   1.000
_cell.length_b   1.000
_cell.length_c   1.000
_cell.angle_alpha   90.00
_cell.angle_beta   90.00
_cell.angle_gamma   90.00
#
_symmetry.space_group_name_H-M   'P 1'
#
loop_
_entity.id
_entity.type
_entity.pdbx_description
1 polymer ?
#
loop_
_entity_poly.entity_id
_entity_poly.type
_entity_poly.pdbx_seq_one_letter_code
_entity_poly.pdbx_strand_id
1 'polypeptide(L)'
;MRKTKELWVDSIGSVNPESSPVDAELIETIGKYTRQEYLQRSGEFHGCVSPGVLVGGIMVGMAQKEFSPEQLCDVICETQSCLPDAVQLLTPCTTGNGWMKVVNTGRFAVSFYDKQTGEGARVYIDLKKLEKWDEMYAWFLKLKPKHDQ
;
A
#
# COMPACT_ATOMS: atom_id res chain seq x y z
N MET A 1 -20.31 -10.22 0.10
CA MET A 1 -19.63 -8.92 -0.02
C MET A 1 -20.53 -7.99 -0.79
N ARG A 2 -21.14 -6.99 -0.13
CA ARG A 2 -21.94 -5.96 -0.80
C ARG A 2 -20.99 -4.76 -0.98
N LYS A 3 -20.64 -4.48 -2.24
CA LYS A 3 -19.81 -3.37 -2.76
C LYS A 3 -18.39 -3.25 -2.17
N THR A 4 -17.41 -3.73 -2.95
CA THR A 4 -16.00 -3.39 -2.79
C THR A 4 -15.59 -2.46 -3.92
N LYS A 5 -15.05 -1.29 -3.61
CA LYS A 5 -14.45 -0.41 -4.61
C LYS A 5 -13.00 -0.82 -4.82
N GLU A 6 -12.60 -0.99 -6.07
CA GLU A 6 -11.23 -1.36 -6.43
C GLU A 6 -10.42 -0.09 -6.75
N LEU A 7 -9.26 0.06 -6.10
CA LEU A 7 -8.33 1.16 -6.32
C LEU A 7 -6.95 0.60 -6.71
N TRP A 8 -6.18 1.39 -7.45
CA TRP A 8 -4.84 1.01 -7.90
C TRP A 8 -3.84 2.18 -7.81
N VAL A 9 -2.55 1.85 -7.59
CA VAL A 9 -1.44 2.78 -7.34
C VAL A 9 -0.78 3.28 -8.63
N ASP A 10 -1.05 4.53 -9.01
CA ASP A 10 -0.39 5.27 -10.10
C ASP A 10 0.99 5.87 -9.72
N SER A 11 1.23 6.11 -8.42
CA SER A 11 2.19 7.13 -7.96
C SER A 11 3.59 6.63 -7.60
N ILE A 12 4.01 5.47 -8.11
CA ILE A 12 5.32 4.85 -7.83
C ILE A 12 6.25 5.07 -9.03
N GLY A 13 7.02 6.16 -8.98
CA GLY A 13 6.89 7.16 -10.04
C GLY A 13 8.00 7.37 -11.06
N SER A 14 7.85 8.50 -11.76
CA SER A 14 8.80 9.25 -12.56
C SER A 14 8.36 10.69 -12.51
N VAL A 15 9.31 11.59 -12.29
CA VAL A 15 9.21 12.92 -12.88
C VAL A 15 9.31 12.69 -14.40
N ASN A 16 8.19 12.82 -15.11
CA ASN A 16 8.17 12.89 -16.56
C ASN A 16 8.06 14.40 -16.92
N PRO A 17 9.01 15.01 -17.63
CA PRO A 17 9.09 16.48 -17.77
C PRO A 17 7.99 17.11 -18.63
N GLU A 18 7.04 16.33 -19.16
CA GLU A 18 5.99 16.80 -20.08
C GLU A 18 4.55 16.56 -19.59
N SER A 19 4.32 16.02 -18.38
CA SER A 19 2.97 15.91 -17.82
C SER A 19 2.57 17.16 -17.04
N SER A 20 1.30 17.57 -17.23
CA SER A 20 0.68 18.81 -16.74
C SER A 20 0.85 19.06 -15.22
N PRO A 21 0.58 20.29 -14.72
CA PRO A 21 0.91 20.71 -13.35
C PRO A 21 0.16 19.97 -12.22
N VAL A 22 -0.66 18.98 -12.56
CA VAL A 22 -1.51 18.23 -11.61
C VAL A 22 -0.90 16.90 -11.15
N ASP A 23 0.20 16.43 -11.78
CA ASP A 23 0.73 15.07 -11.54
C ASP A 23 2.14 15.02 -10.91
N ALA A 24 2.71 16.15 -10.49
CA ALA A 24 4.04 16.26 -9.87
C ALA A 24 4.00 16.67 -8.39
N GLU A 25 2.88 16.45 -7.72
CA GLU A 25 2.85 16.55 -6.26
C GLU A 25 3.63 15.35 -5.72
N LEU A 26 4.91 15.59 -5.39
CA LEU A 26 5.68 14.71 -4.53
C LEU A 26 4.74 14.26 -3.41
N ILE A 27 4.58 12.95 -3.21
CA ILE A 27 3.86 12.43 -2.05
C ILE A 27 4.61 12.92 -0.81
N GLU A 28 4.20 14.09 -0.31
CA GLU A 28 4.83 14.76 0.82
C GLU A 28 4.55 13.97 2.10
N THR A 29 3.40 13.27 2.11
CA THR A 29 2.93 12.48 3.24
C THR A 29 2.45 11.09 2.83
N ILE A 30 2.74 10.10 3.66
CA ILE A 30 2.21 8.74 3.57
C ILE A 30 1.40 8.48 4.83
N GLY A 31 0.07 8.51 4.67
CA GLY A 31 -0.87 8.50 5.79
C GLY A 31 -0.62 9.69 6.72
N LYS A 32 -0.31 9.41 7.98
CA LYS A 32 -0.08 10.43 9.02
C LYS A 32 1.37 10.94 9.13
N TYR A 33 2.28 10.45 8.29
CA TYR A 33 3.71 10.76 8.36
C TYR A 33 4.15 11.55 7.13
N THR A 34 5.15 12.41 7.29
CA THR A 34 5.91 12.90 6.14
C THR A 34 6.61 11.73 5.45
N ARG A 35 7.00 11.90 4.18
CA ARG A 35 7.74 10.89 3.42
C ARG A 35 9.02 10.45 4.13
N GLN A 36 9.79 11.38 4.69
CA GLN A 36 11.04 11.07 5.38
C GLN A 36 10.78 10.29 6.68
N GLU A 37 9.80 10.70 7.48
CA GLU A 37 9.42 9.98 8.69
C GLU A 37 8.91 8.56 8.38
N TYR A 38 8.13 8.42 7.31
CA TYR A 38 7.65 7.10 6.89
C TYR A 38 8.81 6.20 6.48
N LEU A 39 9.76 6.71 5.69
CA LEU A 39 10.97 5.97 5.30
C LEU A 39 11.75 5.50 6.54
N GLN A 40 12.01 6.40 7.48
CA GLN A 40 12.72 6.06 8.71
C GLN A 40 11.99 4.99 9.51
N ARG A 41 10.70 5.21 9.82
CA ARG A 41 9.89 4.27 10.60
C ARG A 41 9.73 2.92 9.91
N SER A 42 9.59 2.93 8.58
CA SER A 42 9.52 1.70 7.79
C SER A 42 10.82 0.89 7.91
N GLY A 43 11.98 1.54 7.84
CA GLY A 43 13.27 0.91 8.03
C GLY A 43 13.45 0.33 9.43
N GLU A 44 13.06 1.08 10.46
CA GLU A 44 13.14 0.65 11.86
C GLU A 44 12.21 -0.53 12.16
N PHE A 45 10.97 -0.50 11.67
CA PHE A 45 9.97 -1.53 11.95
C PHE A 45 10.14 -2.79 11.11
N HIS A 46 10.46 -2.64 9.81
CA HIS A 46 10.62 -3.75 8.88
C HIS A 46 12.04 -4.34 8.89
N GLY A 47 13.02 -3.58 9.39
CA GLY A 47 14.45 -3.92 9.37
C GLY A 47 15.20 -3.44 8.12
N CYS A 48 14.50 -2.96 7.09
CA CYS A 48 15.07 -2.25 5.95
C CYS A 48 14.00 -1.43 5.22
N VAL A 49 14.42 -0.47 4.39
CA VAL A 49 13.52 0.22 3.46
C VAL A 49 13.24 -0.71 2.29
N SER A 50 12.05 -1.30 2.26
CA SER A 50 11.61 -2.24 1.22
C SER A 50 10.62 -1.57 0.26
N PRO A 51 10.76 -1.75 -1.08
CA PRO A 51 9.78 -1.23 -2.04
C PRO A 51 8.35 -1.70 -1.72
N GLY A 52 8.19 -2.92 -1.20
CA GLY A 52 6.89 -3.44 -0.80
C GLY A 52 6.25 -2.67 0.35
N VAL A 53 7.03 -2.22 1.33
CA VAL A 53 6.49 -1.40 2.43
C VAL A 53 6.12 -0.01 1.92
N LEU A 54 6.93 0.58 1.03
CA LEU A 54 6.65 1.88 0.44
C LEU A 54 5.37 1.88 -0.40
N VAL A 55 5.24 0.92 -1.31
CA VAL A 55 4.02 0.73 -2.11
C VAL A 55 2.84 0.45 -1.19
N GLY A 56 3.03 -0.39 -0.17
CA GLY A 56 2.01 -0.69 0.83
C GLY A 56 1.52 0.55 1.57
N GLY A 57 2.40 1.50 1.90
CA GLY A 57 2.04 2.75 2.53
C GLY A 57 1.10 3.60 1.67
N ILE A 58 1.40 3.68 0.37
CA ILE A 58 0.55 4.37 -0.60
C ILE A 58 -0.81 3.66 -0.71
N MET A 59 -0.81 2.32 -0.81
CA MET A 59 -2.04 1.52 -0.88
C MET A 59 -2.94 1.73 0.34
N VAL A 60 -2.35 1.74 1.54
CA VAL A 60 -3.07 2.00 2.79
C VAL A 60 -3.65 3.42 2.81
N GLY A 61 -2.86 4.41 2.43
CA GLY A 61 -3.33 5.80 2.33
C GLY A 61 -4.48 5.95 1.33
N MET A 62 -4.44 5.26 0.20
CA MET A 62 -5.54 5.22 -0.77
C MET A 62 -6.80 4.58 -0.20
N ALA A 63 -6.66 3.44 0.50
CA ALA A 63 -7.79 2.77 1.11
C ALA A 63 -8.45 3.64 2.20
N GLN A 64 -7.64 4.29 3.05
CA GLN A 64 -8.13 5.14 4.14
C GLN A 64 -8.96 6.34 3.64
N LYS A 65 -8.71 6.85 2.43
CA LYS A 65 -9.49 7.95 1.83
C LYS A 65 -10.94 7.58 1.52
N GLU A 66 -11.28 6.29 1.48
CA GLU A 66 -12.66 5.82 1.25
C GLU A 66 -13.48 5.73 2.55
N PHE A 67 -12.90 6.04 3.71
CA PHE A 67 -13.54 5.95 5.01
C PHE A 67 -13.44 7.28 5.77
N SER A 68 -14.40 7.54 6.65
CA SER A 68 -14.30 8.67 7.58
C SER A 68 -13.15 8.44 8.58
N PRO A 69 -12.46 9.49 9.05
CA PRO A 69 -11.35 9.35 10.01
C PRO A 69 -11.71 8.60 11.30
N GLU A 70 -12.97 8.67 11.74
CA GLU A 70 -13.46 8.02 12.96
C GLU A 70 -13.96 6.58 12.72
N GLN A 71 -14.00 6.13 11.47
CA GLN A 71 -14.58 4.84 11.11
C GLN A 71 -13.65 3.67 11.46
N LEU A 72 -14.13 2.77 12.32
CA LEU A 72 -13.41 1.57 12.72
C LEU A 72 -13.45 0.51 11.61
N CYS A 73 -12.32 0.33 10.94
CA CYS A 73 -12.14 -0.68 9.90
C CYS A 73 -11.27 -1.84 10.39
N ASP A 74 -11.58 -3.05 9.93
CA ASP A 74 -10.62 -4.16 9.92
C ASP A 74 -9.88 -4.22 8.58
N VAL A 75 -8.72 -4.88 8.58
CA VAL A 75 -7.87 -4.99 7.39
C VAL A 75 -7.54 -6.45 7.09
N ILE A 76 -7.65 -6.83 5.82
CA ILE A 76 -7.13 -8.10 5.29
C ILE A 76 -5.97 -7.80 4.35
N CYS A 77 -4.80 -8.36 4.65
CA CYS A 77 -3.67 -8.43 3.71
C CYS A 77 -3.70 -9.76 2.99
N GLU A 78 -3.59 -9.74 1.66
CA GLU A 78 -3.59 -10.96 0.83
C GLU A 78 -2.19 -11.57 0.63
N THR A 79 -1.18 -10.99 1.28
CA THR A 79 0.21 -11.45 1.29
C THR A 79 0.82 -11.26 2.67
N GLN A 80 1.76 -12.13 3.03
CA GLN A 80 2.62 -11.96 4.21
C GLN A 80 3.80 -11.03 3.94
N SER A 81 4.10 -10.73 2.67
CA SER A 81 5.31 -10.00 2.28
C SER A 81 5.10 -8.49 2.36
N CYS A 82 5.76 -7.83 3.32
CA CYS A 82 5.89 -6.37 3.48
C CYS A 82 4.59 -5.59 3.76
N LEU A 83 3.51 -5.87 3.03
CA LEU A 83 2.25 -5.15 3.09
C LEU A 83 1.62 -5.10 4.50
N PRO A 84 1.67 -6.17 5.33
CA PRO A 84 1.18 -6.08 6.71
C PRO A 84 1.87 -5.01 7.55
N ASP A 85 3.15 -4.72 7.29
CA ASP A 85 3.89 -3.72 8.09
C ASP A 85 3.46 -2.30 7.76
N ALA A 86 3.14 -2.02 6.50
CA ALA A 86 2.55 -0.74 6.11
C ALA A 86 1.21 -0.49 6.82
N VAL A 87 0.37 -1.52 6.93
CA VAL A 87 -0.90 -1.44 7.68
C VAL A 87 -0.64 -1.17 9.17
N GLN A 88 0.28 -1.89 9.80
CA GLN A 88 0.59 -1.73 11.22
C GLN A 88 1.21 -0.36 11.56
N LEU A 89 1.98 0.22 10.64
CA LEU A 89 2.55 1.56 10.82
C LEU A 89 1.51 2.67 10.71
N LEU A 90 0.60 2.55 9.75
CA LEU A 90 -0.32 3.63 9.38
C LEU A 90 -1.70 3.54 10.04
N THR A 91 -2.04 2.39 10.60
CA THR A 91 -3.37 2.12 11.16
C THR A 91 -3.24 1.55 12.58
N PRO A 92 -4.32 1.58 13.38
CA PRO A 92 -4.35 0.83 14.63
C PRO A 92 -4.49 -0.68 14.41
N CYS A 93 -4.65 -1.17 13.17
CA CYS A 93 -4.86 -2.59 12.89
C CYS A 93 -3.54 -3.35 12.98
N THR A 94 -3.45 -4.27 13.94
CA THR A 94 -2.26 -5.11 14.14
C THR A 94 -2.63 -6.57 14.14
N THR A 95 -1.63 -7.44 13.96
CA THR A 95 -1.83 -8.87 14.19
C THR A 95 -2.19 -9.16 15.66
N GLY A 96 -1.59 -8.41 16.59
CA GLY A 96 -1.75 -8.60 18.03
C GLY A 96 -3.15 -8.26 18.57
N ASN A 97 -3.81 -7.24 18.03
CA ASN A 97 -5.19 -6.91 18.41
C ASN A 97 -6.25 -7.62 17.55
N GLY A 98 -5.83 -8.39 16.54
CA GLY A 98 -6.71 -9.17 15.67
C GLY A 98 -7.51 -8.35 14.66
N TRP A 99 -7.25 -7.04 14.52
CA TRP A 99 -7.95 -6.18 13.56
C TRP A 99 -7.31 -6.23 12.17
N MET A 100 -6.06 -6.68 12.09
CA MET A 100 -5.43 -7.06 10.82
C MET A 100 -5.34 -8.58 10.72
N LYS A 101 -5.80 -9.13 9.59
CA LYS A 101 -5.64 -10.55 9.25
C LYS A 101 -4.80 -10.68 7.99
N VAL A 102 -3.94 -11.69 7.96
CA VAL A 102 -3.22 -12.08 6.75
C VAL A 102 -3.86 -13.33 6.18
N VAL A 103 -4.50 -13.19 5.02
CA VAL A 103 -5.07 -14.31 4.24
C VAL A 103 -4.16 -14.50 3.04
N ASN A 104 -3.10 -15.28 3.21
CA ASN A 104 -2.04 -15.37 2.23
C ASN A 104 -2.48 -16.08 0.94
N THR A 105 -2.83 -15.31 -0.08
CA THR A 105 -3.15 -15.79 -1.44
C THR A 105 -2.03 -15.50 -2.44
N GLY A 106 -0.96 -14.84 -1.99
CA GLY A 106 0.14 -14.37 -2.83
C GLY A 106 -0.15 -13.08 -3.61
N ARG A 107 -1.37 -12.54 -3.52
CA ARG A 107 -1.74 -11.27 -4.16
C ARG A 107 -1.25 -10.09 -3.34
N PHE A 108 -0.60 -9.14 -3.99
CA PHE A 108 -0.21 -7.89 -3.33
C PHE A 108 -1.41 -6.95 -3.28
N ALA A 109 -2.29 -7.21 -2.31
CA ALA A 109 -3.54 -6.51 -2.14
C ALA A 109 -3.90 -6.35 -0.66
N VAL A 110 -4.57 -5.24 -0.35
CA VAL A 110 -5.09 -4.92 0.97
C VAL A 110 -6.56 -4.56 0.86
N SER A 111 -7.39 -5.08 1.77
CA SER A 111 -8.81 -4.77 1.86
C SER A 111 -9.12 -4.17 3.21
N PHE A 112 -9.69 -2.96 3.22
CA PHE A 112 -10.26 -2.32 4.39
C PHE A 112 -11.77 -2.52 4.36
N TYR A 113 -12.38 -2.83 5.49
CA TYR A 113 -13.82 -2.97 5.57
C TYR A 113 -14.39 -2.57 6.94
N ASP A 114 -15.60 -2.04 6.92
CA ASP A 114 -16.37 -1.74 8.12
C ASP A 114 -16.87 -3.04 8.77
N LYS A 115 -16.67 -3.18 10.09
CA LYS A 115 -17.07 -4.39 10.83
C LYS A 115 -18.57 -4.64 10.85
N GLN A 116 -19.36 -3.57 10.84
CA GLN A 116 -20.81 -3.62 11.00
C GLN A 116 -21.48 -3.86 9.64
N THR A 117 -21.05 -3.15 8.60
CA THR A 117 -21.69 -3.22 7.28
C THR A 117 -21.03 -4.23 6.34
N GLY A 118 -19.73 -4.51 6.53
CA GLY A 118 -18.93 -5.33 5.62
C GLY A 118 -18.62 -4.65 4.29
N GLU A 119 -18.94 -3.37 4.14
CA GLU A 119 -18.58 -2.56 2.97
C GLU A 119 -17.14 -2.08 3.09
N GLY A 120 -16.47 -1.89 1.95
CA GLY A 120 -15.07 -1.48 2.00
C GLY A 120 -14.38 -1.24 0.67
N ALA A 121 -13.07 -1.07 0.75
CA ALA A 121 -12.19 -0.77 -0.39
C ALA A 121 -11.06 -1.78 -0.46
N ARG A 122 -10.78 -2.29 -1.66
CA ARG A 122 -9.67 -3.20 -1.94
C ARG A 122 -8.69 -2.52 -2.88
N VAL A 123 -7.44 -2.44 -2.47
CA VAL A 123 -6.35 -1.84 -3.23
C VAL A 123 -5.37 -2.91 -3.65
N TYR A 124 -4.94 -2.91 -4.90
CA TYR A 124 -3.97 -3.87 -5.44
C TYR A 124 -3.11 -3.26 -6.54
N ILE A 125 -2.05 -3.98 -6.92
CA ILE A 125 -1.19 -3.62 -8.05
C ILE A 125 -1.81 -4.13 -9.36
N ASP A 126 -2.07 -3.21 -10.30
CA ASP A 126 -2.49 -3.49 -11.67
C ASP A 126 -1.23 -3.64 -12.53
N LEU A 127 -0.98 -4.88 -12.96
CA LEU A 127 0.19 -5.23 -13.76
C LEU A 127 0.28 -4.45 -15.07
N LYS A 128 -0.84 -4.26 -15.78
CA LYS A 128 -0.84 -3.60 -17.09
C LYS A 128 -0.38 -2.16 -17.01
N LYS A 129 -0.65 -1.52 -15.88
CA LYS A 129 -0.25 -0.14 -15.66
C LYS A 129 1.14 -0.05 -15.03
N LEU A 130 1.54 -1.09 -14.29
CA LEU A 130 2.90 -1.25 -13.79
C LEU A 130 3.93 -1.42 -14.93
N GLU A 131 3.53 -1.95 -16.10
CA GLU A 131 4.39 -2.10 -17.29
C GLU A 131 5.06 -0.79 -17.74
N LYS A 132 4.53 0.38 -17.36
CA LYS A 132 5.13 1.69 -17.65
C LYS A 132 6.34 2.01 -16.77
N TRP A 133 6.61 1.18 -15.76
CA TRP A 133 7.56 1.42 -14.67
C TRP A 133 8.58 0.27 -14.58
N ASP A 134 9.57 0.24 -15.46
CA ASP A 134 10.49 -0.90 -15.65
C ASP A 134 11.06 -1.50 -14.35
N GLU A 135 11.58 -0.68 -13.44
CA GLU A 135 12.18 -1.17 -12.19
C GLU A 135 11.13 -1.72 -11.21
N MET A 136 9.98 -1.05 -11.08
CA MET A 136 8.90 -1.54 -10.22
C MET A 136 8.25 -2.80 -10.81
N TYR A 137 8.15 -2.89 -12.13
CA TYR A 137 7.67 -4.07 -12.84
C TYR A 137 8.62 -5.25 -12.64
N ALA A 138 9.93 -5.02 -12.82
CA ALA A 138 10.97 -6.03 -12.61
C ALA A 138 11.04 -6.50 -11.15
N TRP A 139 10.92 -5.58 -10.18
CA TRP A 139 10.83 -5.92 -8.75
C TRP A 139 9.60 -6.77 -8.46
N PHE A 140 8.42 -6.34 -8.90
CA PHE A 140 7.15 -6.98 -8.58
C PHE A 140 7.06 -8.40 -9.13
N LEU A 141 7.50 -8.60 -10.37
CA LEU A 141 7.54 -9.91 -11.02
C LEU A 141 8.81 -10.71 -10.73
N LYS A 142 9.75 -10.15 -9.97
CA LYS A 142 11.05 -10.76 -9.63
C LYS A 142 11.85 -11.18 -10.88
N LEU A 143 11.89 -10.31 -11.88
CA LEU A 143 12.58 -10.57 -13.16
C LEU A 143 14.11 -10.53 -13.03
N LYS A 144 14.62 -9.86 -11.99
CA LYS A 144 16.04 -9.83 -11.62
C LYS A 144 16.27 -10.60 -10.30
N PRO A 145 17.47 -11.18 -10.06
CA PRO A 145 17.85 -11.70 -8.75
C PRO A 145 17.70 -10.66 -7.63
N LYS A 146 17.42 -11.09 -6.39
CA LYS A 146 17.16 -10.17 -5.26
C LYS A 146 18.30 -9.18 -4.96
N HIS A 147 19.56 -9.51 -5.30
CA HIS A 147 20.70 -8.62 -5.10
C HIS A 147 20.83 -7.57 -6.21
N ASP A 148 20.17 -7.78 -7.34
CA ASP A 148 20.10 -6.88 -8.50
C ASP A 148 18.78 -6.07 -8.54
N GLN A 149 17.95 -6.21 -7.50
CA GLN A 149 16.69 -5.48 -7.28
C GLN A 149 16.89 -4.28 -6.36
#